data_AF-A0A7Y4R0X9-F1
#
_entry.id   AF-A0A7Y4R0X9-F1
#
_cell.length_a   1.000
_cell.length_b   1.000
_cell.length_c   1.000
_cell.angle_alpha   90.00
_cell.angle_beta   90.00
_cell.angle_gamma   90.00
#
_symmetry.space_group_name_H-M   'P 1'
#
loop_
_entity.id
_entity.type
_entity.pdbx_description
1 polymer ?
#
loop_
_entity_poly.entity_id
_entity_poly.type
_entity_poly.pdbx_seq_one_letter_code
_entity_poly.pdbx_strand_id
1 'polypeptide(L)'
;MIDSPDQILFKRNMHWGGTVGGAFQRSGLYEPGASDKRKKEFRDELRRQLESMENTYNQSSLSSVEHVVQIKLLQDWSTKYSDTLKGGKLNFGVSQKLLNLHLKGLWCFNLLKYAPPHFPVDRIIQQRLRLEKIIPWTKNMNENNYLKVIEAAEFIASKNQISLAELELRVYNNTLKISK
;
A
#
# COMPACT_ATOMS: atom_id res chain seq x y z
N MET A 1 -9.25 21.75 -13.91
CA MET A 1 -10.28 22.13 -12.92
C MET A 1 -9.73 21.72 -11.56
N ILE A 2 -9.66 22.64 -10.60
CA ILE A 2 -9.17 22.33 -9.24
C ILE A 2 -10.39 21.85 -8.45
N ASP A 3 -10.28 20.72 -7.76
CA ASP A 3 -11.35 20.22 -6.89
C ASP A 3 -11.61 21.19 -5.73
N SER A 4 -12.87 21.38 -5.36
CA SER A 4 -13.26 22.07 -4.13
C SER A 4 -12.85 21.26 -2.88
N PRO A 5 -12.76 21.91 -1.69
CA PRO A 5 -12.47 21.21 -0.44
C PRO A 5 -13.40 20.02 -0.16
N ASP A 6 -14.70 20.16 -0.44
CA ASP A 6 -15.68 19.08 -0.23
C ASP A 6 -15.47 17.90 -1.21
N GLN A 7 -15.09 18.19 -2.46
CA GLN A 7 -14.75 17.15 -3.43
C GLN A 7 -13.50 16.38 -3.00
N ILE A 8 -12.47 17.08 -2.50
CA ILE A 8 -11.26 16.45 -1.97
C ILE A 8 -11.62 15.56 -0.76
N LEU A 9 -12.41 16.07 0.18
CA LEU A 9 -12.84 15.32 1.36
C LEU A 9 -13.62 14.06 0.97
N PHE A 10 -14.56 14.17 0.03
CA PHE A 10 -15.32 13.03 -0.48
C PHE A 10 -14.41 11.97 -1.11
N LYS A 11 -13.48 12.37 -1.99
CA LYS A 11 -12.51 11.44 -2.61
C LYS A 11 -11.68 10.72 -1.54
N ARG A 12 -11.19 11.44 -0.53
CA ARG A 12 -10.41 10.85 0.58
C ARG A 12 -11.23 9.86 1.40
N ASN A 13 -12.50 10.14 1.66
CA ASN A 13 -13.39 9.23 2.37
C ASN A 13 -13.67 7.95 1.57
N MET A 14 -13.95 8.07 0.28
CA MET A 14 -14.16 6.92 -0.62
C MET A 14 -12.89 6.06 -0.72
N HIS A 15 -11.75 6.71 -0.88
CA HIS A 15 -10.43 6.06 -0.95
C HIS A 15 -10.10 5.27 0.31
N TRP A 16 -10.33 5.85 1.48
CA TRP A 16 -10.08 5.21 2.76
C TRP A 16 -10.83 3.87 2.89
N GLY A 17 -12.11 3.84 2.52
CA GLY A 17 -12.90 2.61 2.51
C GLY A 17 -12.29 1.53 1.61
N GLY A 18 -11.86 1.90 0.40
CA GLY A 18 -11.19 1.00 -0.54
C GLY A 18 -9.84 0.48 -0.05
N THR A 19 -9.04 1.35 0.59
CA THR A 19 -7.71 1.02 1.11
C THR A 19 -7.81 0.02 2.26
N VAL A 20 -8.70 0.28 3.22
CA VAL A 20 -8.97 -0.65 4.33
C VAL A 20 -9.53 -1.98 3.82
N GLY A 21 -10.52 -1.95 2.92
CA GLY A 21 -11.09 -3.17 2.34
C GLY A 21 -10.03 -4.02 1.62
N GLY A 22 -9.24 -3.38 0.76
CA GLY A 22 -8.19 -4.05 -0.02
C GLY A 22 -7.04 -4.61 0.83
N ALA A 23 -6.67 -3.94 1.92
CA ALA A 23 -5.60 -4.38 2.81
C ALA A 23 -6.06 -5.39 3.88
N PHE A 24 -7.29 -5.29 4.39
CA PHE A 24 -7.69 -6.03 5.60
C PHE A 24 -8.52 -7.27 5.33
N GLN A 25 -9.38 -7.29 4.30
CA GLN A 25 -10.40 -8.32 4.11
C GLN A 25 -9.86 -9.76 4.12
N ARG A 26 -8.63 -9.99 3.66
CA ARG A 26 -8.00 -11.33 3.54
C ARG A 26 -6.80 -11.54 4.46
N SER A 27 -6.54 -10.60 5.35
CA SER A 27 -5.32 -10.60 6.17
C SER A 27 -5.45 -11.40 7.48
N GLY A 28 -6.67 -11.58 7.99
CA GLY A 28 -6.86 -12.12 9.35
C GLY A 28 -6.22 -11.21 10.41
N LEU A 29 -6.34 -9.89 10.21
CA LEU A 29 -5.61 -8.85 10.93
C LEU A 29 -5.80 -8.88 12.45
N TYR A 30 -7.03 -9.07 12.90
CA TYR A 30 -7.40 -8.87 14.29
C TYR A 30 -7.20 -10.14 15.11
N GLU A 31 -6.78 -9.97 16.36
CA GLU A 31 -6.74 -11.05 17.34
C GLU A 31 -8.17 -11.53 17.65
N PRO A 32 -8.39 -12.85 17.84
CA PRO A 32 -9.67 -13.35 18.31
C PRO A 32 -10.08 -12.67 19.62
N GLY A 33 -11.32 -12.18 19.68
CA GLY A 33 -11.84 -11.47 20.87
C GLY A 33 -11.53 -9.97 20.93
N ALA A 34 -10.79 -9.40 19.96
CA ALA A 34 -10.61 -7.96 19.88
C ALA A 34 -11.97 -7.24 19.79
N SER A 35 -12.19 -6.24 20.66
CA SER A 35 -13.47 -5.52 20.73
C SER A 35 -13.69 -4.62 19.51
N ASP A 36 -14.93 -4.45 19.09
CA ASP A 36 -15.24 -3.62 17.92
C ASP A 36 -14.92 -2.13 18.16
N LYS A 37 -15.05 -1.67 19.41
CA LYS A 37 -14.58 -0.35 19.82
C LYS A 37 -13.09 -0.19 19.54
N ARG A 38 -12.26 -1.14 19.97
CA ARG A 38 -10.82 -1.09 19.78
C ARG A 38 -10.40 -1.21 18.31
N LYS A 39 -11.08 -2.08 17.54
CA LYS A 39 -10.90 -2.16 16.08
C LYS A 39 -11.23 -0.85 15.39
N LYS A 40 -12.28 -0.15 15.83
CA LYS A 40 -12.65 1.18 15.30
C LYS A 40 -11.61 2.22 15.65
N GLU A 41 -11.19 2.30 16.92
CA GLU A 41 -10.11 3.20 17.36
C GLU A 41 -8.83 2.99 16.54
N PHE A 42 -8.43 1.73 16.33
CA PHE A 42 -7.30 1.39 15.48
C PHE A 42 -7.46 1.93 14.05
N ARG A 43 -8.62 1.73 13.41
CA ARG A 43 -8.86 2.22 12.05
C ARG A 43 -8.83 3.74 11.96
N ASP A 44 -9.44 4.43 12.93
CA ASP A 44 -9.49 5.90 12.95
C ASP A 44 -8.08 6.50 13.10
N GLU A 45 -7.27 5.93 13.99
CA GLU A 45 -5.89 6.34 14.21
C GLU A 45 -4.96 5.94 13.06
N LEU A 46 -5.22 4.80 12.43
CA LEU A 46 -4.47 4.36 11.26
C LEU A 46 -4.64 5.32 10.09
N ARG A 47 -5.87 5.80 9.88
CA ARG A 47 -6.12 6.84 8.87
C ARG A 47 -5.27 8.07 9.15
N ARG A 48 -5.30 8.59 10.38
CA ARG A 48 -4.48 9.75 10.80
C ARG A 48 -2.99 9.50 10.58
N GLN A 49 -2.52 8.29 10.87
CA GLN A 49 -1.12 7.92 10.65
C GLN A 49 -0.74 7.91 9.17
N LEU A 50 -1.57 7.37 8.29
CA LEU A 50 -1.29 7.41 6.86
C LEU A 50 -1.34 8.85 6.33
N GLU A 51 -2.30 9.65 6.80
CA GLU A 51 -2.43 11.07 6.45
C GLU A 51 -1.21 11.89 6.89
N SER A 52 -0.63 11.60 8.07
CA SER A 52 0.59 12.29 8.51
C SER A 52 1.82 11.90 7.68
N MET A 53 1.90 10.65 7.21
CA MET A 53 2.98 10.16 6.36
C MET A 53 2.98 10.78 4.95
N GLU A 54 1.83 11.26 4.46
CA GLU A 54 1.71 11.92 3.14
C GLU A 54 2.65 13.12 2.99
N ASN A 55 2.93 13.85 4.08
CA ASN A 55 3.83 15.01 4.05
C ASN A 55 5.20 14.65 3.48
N THR A 56 5.75 13.50 3.86
CA THR A 56 7.03 12.99 3.36
C THR A 56 6.99 12.78 1.84
N TYR A 57 5.89 12.20 1.32
CA TYR A 57 5.71 11.94 -0.11
C TYR A 57 5.37 13.17 -0.95
N ASN A 58 4.91 14.25 -0.31
CA ASN A 58 4.64 15.52 -0.99
C ASN A 58 5.86 16.43 -1.06
N GLN A 59 6.84 16.25 -0.17
CA GLN A 59 8.07 17.04 -0.15
C GLN A 59 9.06 16.62 -1.26
N SER A 60 9.21 15.33 -1.49
CA SER A 60 10.14 14.80 -2.50
C SER A 60 9.70 13.45 -3.06
N SER A 61 10.27 13.08 -4.20
CA SER A 61 10.22 11.71 -4.71
C SER A 61 11.18 10.86 -3.87
N LEU A 62 10.64 9.93 -3.08
CA LEU A 62 11.45 9.03 -2.26
C LEU A 62 12.14 7.94 -3.09
N SER A 63 13.31 7.52 -2.63
CA SER A 63 13.97 6.30 -3.10
C SER A 63 13.30 5.03 -2.58
N SER A 64 13.63 3.89 -3.18
CA SER A 64 13.17 2.57 -2.73
C SER A 64 13.52 2.28 -1.26
N VAL A 65 14.73 2.65 -0.85
CA VAL A 65 15.22 2.45 0.53
C VAL A 65 14.43 3.32 1.52
N GLU A 66 14.25 4.60 1.22
CA GLU A 66 13.46 5.52 2.07
C GLU A 66 12.01 5.06 2.18
N HIS A 67 11.43 4.55 1.09
CA HIS A 67 10.07 4.02 1.10
C HIS A 67 9.93 2.78 1.99
N VAL A 68 10.90 1.86 1.97
CA VAL A 68 10.91 0.70 2.87
C VAL A 68 11.00 1.12 4.33
N VAL A 69 11.74 2.19 4.64
CA VAL A 69 11.75 2.78 6.00
C VAL A 69 10.36 3.23 6.41
N GLN A 70 9.60 3.90 5.53
CA GLN A 70 8.21 4.30 5.82
C GLN A 70 7.29 3.10 6.12
N ILE A 71 7.45 1.99 5.39
CA ILE A 71 6.69 0.75 5.66
C ILE A 71 6.99 0.21 7.06
N LYS A 72 8.26 0.22 7.47
CA LYS A 72 8.68 -0.22 8.82
C LYS A 72 8.15 0.71 9.92
N LEU A 73 8.22 2.02 9.71
CA LEU A 73 7.66 3.00 10.65
C LEU A 73 6.17 2.76 10.90
N LEU A 74 5.41 2.40 9.86
CA LEU A 74 4.00 2.03 10.00
C LEU A 74 3.80 0.72 10.79
N GLN A 75 4.67 -0.28 10.59
CA GLN A 75 4.65 -1.49 11.42
C GLN A 75 4.93 -1.17 12.89
N ASP A 76 5.96 -0.38 13.16
CA ASP A 76 6.39 -0.06 14.51
C ASP A 76 5.35 0.80 15.22
N TRP A 77 4.77 1.78 14.53
CA TRP A 77 3.61 2.54 15.03
C TRP A 77 2.45 1.65 15.46
N SER A 78 2.20 0.56 14.72
CA SER A 78 1.06 -0.32 14.99
C SER A 78 1.20 -1.17 16.25
N THR A 79 2.40 -1.25 16.85
CA THR A 79 2.66 -2.01 18.09
C THR A 79 1.85 -1.51 19.28
N LYS A 80 1.40 -0.25 19.27
CA LYS A 80 0.49 0.31 20.29
C LYS A 80 -0.92 -0.32 20.29
N TYR A 81 -1.21 -1.18 19.31
CA TYR A 81 -2.43 -1.98 19.20
C TYR A 81 -2.13 -3.48 19.31
N SER A 82 -1.12 -3.84 20.09
CA SER A 82 -0.72 -5.25 20.25
C SER A 82 -1.80 -6.14 20.87
N ASP A 83 -2.70 -5.55 21.65
CA ASP A 83 -3.91 -6.14 22.21
C ASP A 83 -5.00 -6.42 21.15
N THR A 84 -4.91 -5.77 19.99
CA THR A 84 -5.94 -5.76 18.94
C THR A 84 -5.52 -6.53 17.71
N LEU A 85 -4.22 -6.45 17.37
CA LEU A 85 -3.65 -6.98 16.14
C LEU A 85 -3.04 -8.35 16.38
N LYS A 86 -3.34 -9.27 15.47
CA LYS A 86 -2.76 -10.61 15.49
C LYS A 86 -1.24 -10.53 15.37
N GLY A 87 -0.54 -11.14 16.32
CA GLY A 87 0.92 -11.07 16.40
C GLY A 87 1.46 -9.73 16.91
N GLY A 88 0.61 -8.91 17.54
CA GLY A 88 1.00 -7.71 18.26
C GLY A 88 1.28 -6.46 17.40
N LYS A 89 1.29 -6.60 16.06
CA LYS A 89 1.52 -5.51 15.11
C LYS A 89 1.08 -5.88 13.71
N LEU A 90 1.03 -4.89 12.81
CA LEU A 90 0.92 -5.15 11.39
C LEU A 90 2.13 -5.94 10.90
N ASN A 91 1.88 -7.02 10.15
CA ASN A 91 2.95 -7.68 9.42
C ASN A 91 3.40 -6.83 8.23
N PHE A 92 4.58 -7.14 7.68
CA PHE A 92 5.21 -6.32 6.65
C PHE A 92 4.34 -6.28 5.38
N GLY A 93 3.80 -7.43 4.98
CA GLY A 93 2.96 -7.52 3.80
C GLY A 93 1.65 -6.74 3.89
N VAL A 94 1.02 -6.67 5.06
CA VAL A 94 -0.15 -5.79 5.29
C VAL A 94 0.27 -4.32 5.27
N SER A 95 1.41 -3.99 5.88
CA SER A 95 1.90 -2.61 5.97
C SER A 95 2.27 -2.04 4.60
N GLN A 96 3.01 -2.79 3.77
CA GLN A 96 3.30 -2.37 2.41
C GLN A 96 2.01 -2.25 1.59
N LYS A 97 1.07 -3.19 1.74
CA LYS A 97 -0.18 -3.18 0.96
C LYS A 97 -1.00 -1.94 1.27
N LEU A 98 -1.13 -1.63 2.56
CA LEU A 98 -1.89 -0.51 3.06
C LEU A 98 -1.28 0.83 2.62
N LEU A 99 0.01 1.05 2.89
CA LEU A 99 0.68 2.30 2.52
C LEU A 99 0.68 2.50 1.01
N ASN A 100 1.02 1.47 0.23
CA ASN A 100 1.09 1.60 -1.22
C ASN A 100 -0.30 1.76 -1.87
N LEU A 101 -1.35 1.15 -1.33
CA LEU A 101 -2.72 1.41 -1.79
C LEU A 101 -3.12 2.85 -1.51
N HIS A 102 -2.79 3.34 -0.30
CA HIS A 102 -3.08 4.71 0.10
C HIS A 102 -2.44 5.71 -0.86
N LEU A 103 -1.13 5.58 -1.09
CA LEU A 103 -0.37 6.47 -1.98
C LEU A 103 -0.85 6.36 -3.44
N LYS A 104 -1.11 5.15 -3.94
CA LYS A 104 -1.65 4.95 -5.30
C LYS A 104 -2.93 5.74 -5.52
N GLY A 105 -3.90 5.63 -4.61
CA GLY A 105 -5.18 6.31 -4.78
C GLY A 105 -5.04 7.83 -4.75
N LEU A 106 -4.26 8.37 -3.79
CA LEU A 106 -4.00 9.81 -3.74
C LEU A 106 -3.32 10.32 -5.01
N TRP A 107 -2.34 9.56 -5.55
CA TRP A 107 -1.71 9.90 -6.82
C TRP A 107 -2.71 9.87 -7.99
N CYS A 108 -3.57 8.86 -8.07
CA CYS A 108 -4.64 8.80 -9.09
C CYS A 108 -5.64 9.96 -8.99
N PHE A 109 -5.83 10.53 -7.80
CA PHE A 109 -6.67 11.71 -7.58
C PHE A 109 -5.93 13.04 -7.76
N ASN A 110 -4.66 13.04 -8.18
CA ASN A 110 -3.79 14.22 -8.24
C ASN A 110 -3.63 14.93 -6.88
N LEU A 111 -3.72 14.18 -5.78
CA LEU A 111 -3.52 14.67 -4.41
C LEU A 111 -2.09 14.42 -3.90
N LEU A 112 -1.25 13.72 -4.69
CA LEU A 112 0.19 13.62 -4.48
C LEU A 112 0.93 14.27 -5.65
N LYS A 113 1.96 15.05 -5.32
CA LYS A 113 2.81 15.74 -6.31
C LYS A 113 3.71 14.78 -7.09
N TYR A 114 4.22 13.75 -6.41
CA TYR A 114 5.14 12.77 -6.98
C TYR A 114 4.45 11.41 -7.10
N ALA A 115 4.86 10.62 -8.10
CA ALA A 115 4.39 9.26 -8.23
C ALA A 115 4.89 8.41 -7.05
N PRO A 116 4.08 7.46 -6.53
CA PRO A 116 4.52 6.53 -5.51
C PRO A 116 5.76 5.76 -5.97
N PRO A 117 6.79 5.61 -5.12
CA PRO A 117 8.01 4.91 -5.51
C PRO A 117 7.75 3.44 -5.80
N HIS A 118 6.93 2.79 -4.98
CA HIS A 118 6.51 1.39 -5.14
C HIS A 118 4.99 1.28 -5.32
N PHE A 119 4.51 0.05 -5.47
CA PHE A 119 3.10 -0.26 -5.72
C PHE A 119 2.57 -1.34 -4.75
N PRO A 120 1.24 -1.46 -4.59
CA PRO A 120 0.66 -2.36 -3.60
C PRO A 120 0.76 -3.82 -4.02
N VAL A 121 1.79 -4.52 -3.53
CA VAL A 121 2.05 -5.92 -3.89
C VAL A 121 0.96 -6.82 -3.35
N ASP A 122 0.20 -7.47 -4.24
CA ASP A 122 -0.73 -8.53 -3.90
C ASP A 122 -0.61 -9.73 -4.86
N ARG A 123 -1.44 -10.75 -4.65
CA ARG A 123 -1.47 -11.93 -5.51
C ARG A 123 -1.83 -11.60 -6.96
N ILE A 124 -2.79 -10.71 -7.18
CA ILE A 124 -3.31 -10.38 -8.51
C ILE A 124 -2.23 -9.67 -9.32
N ILE A 125 -1.57 -8.66 -8.74
CA ILE A 125 -0.50 -7.93 -9.41
C ILE A 125 0.69 -8.86 -9.72
N GLN A 126 1.14 -9.67 -8.76
CA GLN A 126 2.22 -10.63 -9.01
C GLN A 126 1.86 -11.62 -10.15
N GLN A 127 0.62 -12.10 -10.21
CA GLN A 127 0.15 -12.97 -11.29
C GLN A 127 0.13 -12.26 -12.64
N ARG A 128 -0.33 -11.00 -12.68
CA ARG A 128 -0.42 -10.24 -13.93
C ARG A 128 0.95 -9.75 -14.43
N LEU A 129 1.89 -9.52 -13.52
CA LEU A 129 3.31 -9.33 -13.84
C LEU A 129 4.01 -10.63 -14.28
N ARG A 130 3.32 -11.78 -14.18
CA ARG A 130 3.84 -13.10 -14.54
C ARG A 130 5.11 -13.48 -13.78
N LEU A 131 5.20 -13.08 -12.51
CA LEU A 131 6.32 -13.48 -11.68
C LEU A 131 6.32 -15.00 -11.47
N GLU A 132 7.47 -15.63 -11.60
CA GLU A 132 7.62 -17.09 -11.50
C GLU A 132 7.13 -17.63 -10.15
N LYS A 133 7.43 -16.89 -9.08
CA LYS A 133 7.04 -17.24 -7.72
C LYS A 133 6.12 -16.20 -7.13
N ILE A 134 4.88 -16.61 -6.85
CA ILE A 134 3.90 -15.79 -6.14
C ILE A 134 4.15 -15.89 -4.63
N ILE A 135 4.42 -14.76 -4.00
CA ILE A 135 4.66 -14.64 -2.57
C ILE A 135 3.36 -14.24 -1.86
N PRO A 136 2.86 -15.05 -0.90
CA PRO A 136 1.67 -14.70 -0.12
C PRO A 136 1.92 -13.47 0.75
N TRP A 137 1.40 -12.32 0.32
CA TRP A 137 1.59 -11.05 1.02
C TRP A 137 0.96 -11.02 2.42
N THR A 138 -0.10 -11.77 2.68
CA THR A 138 -0.79 -11.74 3.99
C THR A 138 -0.07 -12.50 5.10
N LYS A 139 0.85 -13.42 4.77
CA LYS A 139 1.47 -14.33 5.75
C LYS A 139 3.01 -14.35 5.70
N ASN A 140 3.61 -14.42 4.51
CA ASN A 140 5.02 -14.79 4.33
C ASN A 140 5.85 -13.69 3.64
N MET A 141 5.32 -12.47 3.58
CA MET A 141 6.02 -11.35 2.98
C MET A 141 6.80 -10.60 4.06
N ASN A 142 8.11 -10.62 3.91
CA ASN A 142 9.06 -9.77 4.60
C ASN A 142 9.69 -8.80 3.59
N GLU A 143 10.54 -7.91 4.07
CA GLU A 143 11.24 -6.93 3.25
C GLU A 143 12.01 -7.55 2.08
N ASN A 144 12.79 -8.60 2.32
CA ASN A 144 13.58 -9.24 1.27
C ASN A 144 12.69 -9.79 0.13
N ASN A 145 11.63 -10.51 0.50
CA ASN A 145 10.68 -11.05 -0.47
C ASN A 145 9.90 -9.95 -1.20
N TYR A 146 9.58 -8.86 -0.51
CA TYR A 146 8.96 -7.69 -1.11
C TYR A 146 9.90 -7.02 -2.13
N LEU A 147 11.15 -6.77 -1.75
CA LEU A 147 12.14 -6.16 -2.63
C LEU A 147 12.41 -6.99 -3.88
N LYS A 148 12.41 -8.32 -3.79
CA LYS A 148 12.49 -9.19 -4.98
C LYS A 148 11.33 -8.98 -5.96
N VAL A 149 10.12 -8.74 -5.44
CA VAL A 149 8.96 -8.43 -6.29
C VAL A 149 9.12 -7.04 -6.93
N ILE A 150 9.63 -6.07 -6.17
CA ILE A 150 9.89 -4.72 -6.67
C ILE A 150 10.97 -4.74 -7.76
N GLU A 151 12.11 -5.39 -7.53
CA GLU A 151 13.20 -5.51 -8.50
C GLU A 151 12.74 -6.17 -9.82
N ALA A 152 11.98 -7.26 -9.73
CA ALA A 152 11.41 -7.89 -10.92
C ALA A 152 10.46 -6.95 -11.68
N ALA A 153 9.67 -6.15 -10.95
CA ALA A 153 8.80 -5.15 -11.56
C ALA A 153 9.59 -3.97 -12.15
N GLU A 154 10.71 -3.56 -11.55
CA GLU A 154 11.59 -2.49 -12.09
C GLU A 154 12.16 -2.88 -13.44
N PHE A 155 12.58 -4.15 -13.61
CA PHE A 155 13.01 -4.67 -14.89
C PHE A 155 11.91 -4.59 -15.95
N ILE A 156 10.68 -4.96 -15.60
CA ILE A 156 9.52 -4.88 -16.50
C ILE A 156 9.19 -3.41 -16.83
N ALA A 157 9.19 -2.53 -15.83
CA ALA A 157 8.90 -1.11 -15.97
C ALA A 157 9.93 -0.44 -16.90
N SER A 158 11.21 -0.76 -16.72
CA SER A 158 12.32 -0.25 -17.53
C SER A 158 12.18 -0.65 -19.01
N LYS A 159 11.84 -1.92 -19.29
CA LYS A 159 11.57 -2.39 -20.67
C LYS A 159 10.42 -1.64 -21.34
N ASN A 160 9.44 -1.19 -20.55
CA ASN A 160 8.28 -0.44 -21.03
C ASN A 160 8.46 1.08 -20.92
N GLN A 161 9.60 1.57 -20.44
CA GLN A 161 9.91 2.99 -20.22
C GLN A 161 8.85 3.72 -19.40
N ILE A 162 8.36 3.08 -18.34
CA ILE A 162 7.36 3.62 -17.41
C ILE A 162 7.84 3.51 -15.96
N SER A 163 7.22 4.28 -15.05
CA SER A 163 7.49 4.16 -13.61
C SER A 163 6.84 2.88 -13.03
N LEU A 164 7.24 2.49 -11.82
CA LEU A 164 6.62 1.38 -11.09
C LEU A 164 5.13 1.63 -10.81
N ALA A 165 4.76 2.85 -10.42
CA ALA A 165 3.37 3.23 -10.19
C ALA A 165 2.53 3.09 -11.48
N GLU A 166 3.07 3.53 -12.61
CA GLU A 166 2.39 3.44 -13.91
C GLU A 166 2.32 1.98 -14.39
N LEU A 167 3.38 1.18 -14.21
CA LEU A 167 3.38 -0.25 -14.51
C LEU A 167 2.24 -0.94 -13.76
N GLU A 168 2.15 -0.77 -12.44
CA GLU A 168 1.09 -1.40 -11.67
C GLU A 168 -0.29 -0.89 -12.08
N LEU A 169 -0.46 0.40 -12.35
CA LEU A 169 -1.75 0.96 -12.75
C LEU A 169 -2.22 0.36 -14.08
N ARG A 170 -1.34 0.27 -15.09
CA ARG A 170 -1.68 -0.32 -16.39
C ARG A 170 -1.97 -1.81 -16.30
N VAL A 171 -1.19 -2.52 -15.50
CA VAL A 171 -1.39 -3.96 -15.25
C VAL A 171 -2.70 -4.19 -14.49
N TYR A 172 -3.03 -3.33 -13.52
CA TYR A 172 -4.29 -3.35 -12.78
C TYR A 172 -5.50 -3.04 -13.67
N ASN A 173 -5.36 -2.09 -14.59
CA ASN A 173 -6.42 -1.74 -15.56
C ASN A 173 -6.45 -2.65 -16.78
N ASN A 174 -5.55 -3.64 -16.88
CA ASN A 174 -5.43 -4.55 -18.02
C ASN A 174 -5.14 -3.84 -19.36
N THR A 175 -4.54 -2.65 -19.31
CA THR A 175 -4.11 -1.88 -20.49
C THR A 175 -2.68 -2.21 -20.90
N LEU A 176 -1.90 -2.82 -20.01
CA LEU A 176 -0.60 -3.42 -20.32
C LEU A 176 -0.61 -4.90 -19.94
N LYS A 177 -0.39 -5.76 -20.93
CA LYS A 177 -0.27 -7.21 -20.75
C LYS A 177 1.19 -7.61 -20.86
N ILE A 178 1.74 -8.17 -19.79
CA ILE A 178 3.11 -8.68 -19.78
C ILE A 178 3.14 -9.98 -20.58
N SER A 179 3.98 -10.06 -21.61
CA SER A 179 4.25 -11.31 -22.33
C SER A 179 5.17 -12.22 -21.52
N LYS A 180 5.15 -13.52 -21.81
CA LYS A 180 6.13 -14.46 -21.26
C LYS A 180 7.42 -14.31 -22.05
#